data_AF-A0A3B9ATT8-F1
#
_entry.id   AF-A0A3B9ATT8-F1
#
_cell.length_a   1.000
_cell.length_b   1.000
_cell.length_c   1.000
_cell.angle_alpha   90.00
_cell.angle_beta   90.00
_cell.angle_gamma   90.00
#
_symmetry.space_group_name_H-M   'P 1'
#
loop_
_entity.id
_entity.type
_entity.pdbx_description
1 polymer ?
#
loop_
_entity_poly.entity_id
_entity_poly.type
_entity_poly.pdbx_seq_one_letter_code
_entity_poly.pdbx_strand_id
1 'polypeptide(L)'
;MLTRIYFLLLFCTFYSALFAQKPSIQRADPTNWWVGMKNPEVQILLYGKNLKGSTVDINHPGVSIRQVYEVENPNYLFLDLYIAPETQPGRIGIALSKEIQVQKGGKTVTETAQALHVYELKVR
;
A
#
# COMPACT_ATOMS: atom_id res chain seq x y z
N MET A 1 -2.00 16.05 48.91
CA MET A 1 -1.13 15.16 48.11
C MET A 1 -1.93 14.23 47.19
N LEU A 2 -3.10 13.71 47.60
CA LEU A 2 -3.96 12.85 46.76
C LEU A 2 -4.62 13.53 45.54
N THR A 3 -4.89 14.84 45.58
CA THR A 3 -5.50 15.59 44.47
C THR A 3 -4.59 15.76 43.25
N ARG A 4 -3.26 15.67 43.43
CA ARG A 4 -2.27 15.71 42.34
C ARG A 4 -2.18 14.39 41.56
N ILE A 5 -2.49 13.27 42.22
CA ILE A 5 -2.52 11.92 41.60
C ILE A 5 -3.73 11.77 40.67
N TYR A 6 -4.87 12.36 41.02
CA TYR A 6 -6.05 12.39 40.14
C TYR A 6 -5.82 13.17 38.84
N PHE A 7 -5.02 14.25 38.88
CA PHE A 7 -4.68 15.02 37.67
C PHE A 7 -3.74 14.22 36.74
N LEU A 8 -2.91 13.33 37.29
CA LEU A 8 -2.03 12.44 36.51
C LEU A 8 -2.80 11.24 35.91
N LEU A 9 -3.84 10.75 36.60
CA LEU A 9 -4.74 9.68 36.11
C LEU A 9 -5.76 10.18 35.07
N LEU A 10 -6.19 11.46 35.14
CA LEU A 10 -7.10 12.04 34.16
C LEU A 10 -6.45 12.22 32.76
N PHE A 11 -5.13 12.34 32.71
CA PHE A 11 -4.37 12.49 31.46
C PHE A 11 -4.15 11.17 30.70
N CYS A 12 -4.51 10.02 31.31
CA CYS A 12 -4.20 8.68 30.78
C CYS A 12 -5.35 8.03 29.98
N THR A 13 -6.47 8.73 29.76
CA THR A 13 -7.67 8.14 29.10
C THR A 13 -7.84 8.50 27.63
N PHE A 14 -6.95 9.30 27.04
CA PHE A 14 -6.88 9.43 25.59
C PHE A 14 -6.04 8.29 25.00
N TYR A 15 -6.46 7.04 25.27
CA TYR A 15 -6.07 5.91 24.44
C TYR A 15 -6.64 6.20 23.05
N SER A 16 -5.81 6.76 22.18
CA SER A 16 -6.12 6.89 20.77
C SER A 16 -6.44 5.49 20.27
N ALA A 17 -7.72 5.23 20.01
CA ALA A 17 -8.13 4.07 19.24
C ALA A 17 -7.41 4.18 17.90
N LEU A 18 -6.35 3.39 17.72
CA LEU A 18 -5.65 3.22 16.46
C LEU A 18 -6.62 2.52 15.52
N PHE A 19 -7.52 3.29 14.91
CA PHE A 19 -8.33 2.80 13.82
C PHE A 19 -7.39 2.45 12.67
N ALA A 20 -7.37 1.17 12.29
CA ALA A 20 -6.61 0.73 11.14
C ALA A 20 -7.18 1.41 9.90
N GLN A 21 -6.43 2.36 9.35
CA GLN A 21 -6.85 3.10 8.16
C GLN A 21 -6.87 2.16 6.95
N LYS A 22 -7.87 2.29 6.07
CA LYS A 22 -7.86 1.54 4.81
C LYS A 22 -6.63 1.95 3.99
N PRO A 23 -5.89 0.99 3.39
CA PRO A 23 -4.82 1.35 2.47
C PRO A 23 -5.39 2.17 1.32
N SER A 24 -4.66 3.17 0.85
CA SER A 24 -5.02 3.91 -0.36
C SER A 24 -3.77 4.33 -1.09
N ILE A 25 -3.72 4.10 -2.40
CA ILE A 25 -2.60 4.53 -3.23
C ILE A 25 -2.93 5.90 -3.81
N GLN A 26 -2.02 6.86 -3.65
CA GLN A 26 -2.17 8.21 -4.17
C GLN A 26 -1.30 8.46 -5.40
N ARG A 27 -0.11 7.86 -5.45
CA ARG A 27 0.84 8.05 -6.55
C ARG A 27 1.74 6.82 -6.72
N ALA A 28 2.18 6.60 -7.96
CA ALA A 28 3.29 5.72 -8.30
C ALA A 28 4.38 6.55 -8.99
N ASP A 29 5.64 6.32 -8.61
CA ASP A 29 6.81 6.95 -9.23
C ASP A 29 7.77 5.85 -9.74
N PRO A 30 8.20 5.88 -11.01
CA PRO A 30 7.74 6.79 -12.07
C PRO A 30 6.26 6.55 -12.39
N THR A 31 5.54 7.56 -12.93
CA THR A 31 4.08 7.50 -13.15
C THR A 31 3.64 6.53 -14.26
N ASN A 32 4.57 6.11 -15.10
CA ASN A 32 4.39 5.15 -16.19
C ASN A 32 5.75 4.53 -16.53
N TRP A 33 5.72 3.44 -17.29
CA TRP A 33 6.91 2.81 -17.84
C TRP A 33 6.71 2.44 -19.31
N TRP A 34 7.75 1.91 -19.96
CA TRP A 34 7.70 1.49 -21.36
C TRP A 34 7.85 -0.02 -21.49
N VAL A 35 7.13 -0.62 -22.44
CA VAL A 35 7.35 -2.00 -22.86
C VAL A 35 8.58 -2.09 -23.78
N GLY A 36 9.18 -3.28 -23.90
CA GLY A 36 10.34 -3.50 -24.79
C GLY A 36 11.63 -2.80 -24.34
N MET A 37 11.75 -2.41 -23.07
CA MET A 37 12.97 -1.83 -22.52
C MET A 37 14.11 -2.85 -22.52
N LYS A 38 15.35 -2.39 -22.81
CA LYS A 38 16.54 -3.26 -22.77
C LYS A 38 16.74 -3.89 -21.40
N ASN A 39 16.48 -3.12 -20.33
CA ASN A 39 16.31 -3.67 -18.99
C ASN A 39 14.82 -3.91 -18.74
N PRO A 40 14.38 -5.17 -18.61
CA PRO A 40 12.97 -5.50 -18.34
C PRO A 40 12.55 -5.22 -16.90
N GLU A 41 13.46 -4.79 -16.03
CA GLU A 41 13.17 -4.53 -14.62
C GLU A 41 12.95 -3.05 -14.34
N VAL A 42 11.96 -2.77 -13.50
CA VAL A 42 11.66 -1.43 -12.98
C VAL A 42 11.27 -1.52 -11.52
N GLN A 43 11.82 -0.62 -10.70
CA GLN A 43 11.36 -0.40 -9.34
C GLN A 43 10.37 0.76 -9.33
N ILE A 44 9.16 0.52 -8.83
CA ILE A 44 8.12 1.52 -8.66
C ILE A 44 7.99 1.86 -7.18
N LEU A 45 8.03 3.15 -6.85
CA LEU A 45 7.67 3.67 -5.54
C LEU A 45 6.17 3.98 -5.51
N LEU A 46 5.43 3.26 -4.67
CA LEU A 46 4.05 3.59 -4.35
C LEU A 46 4.01 4.50 -3.12
N TYR A 47 3.30 5.61 -3.24
CA TYR A 47 3.00 6.51 -2.13
C TYR A 47 1.49 6.56 -1.89
N GLY A 48 1.10 6.51 -0.62
CA GLY A 48 -0.30 6.51 -0.21
C GLY A 48 -0.47 6.31 1.28
N LYS A 49 -1.70 6.14 1.78
CA LYS A 49 -1.94 5.95 3.22
C LYS A 49 -1.88 4.47 3.59
N ASN A 50 -1.18 4.16 4.68
CA ASN A 50 -1.19 2.85 5.34
C ASN A 50 -0.90 1.65 4.41
N LEU A 51 0.06 1.81 3.51
CA LEU A 51 0.44 0.81 2.52
C LEU A 51 1.23 -0.36 3.13
N LYS A 52 2.08 -0.10 4.13
CA LYS A 52 2.89 -1.14 4.80
C LYS A 52 2.03 -2.29 5.32
N GLY A 53 2.46 -3.54 5.12
CA GLY A 53 1.71 -4.74 5.49
C GLY A 53 0.58 -5.09 4.51
N SER A 54 0.49 -4.42 3.36
CA SER A 54 -0.45 -4.82 2.31
C SER A 54 0.16 -5.92 1.44
N THR A 55 -0.64 -6.92 1.10
CA THR A 55 -0.31 -7.85 0.01
C THR A 55 -0.55 -7.15 -1.32
N VAL A 56 0.44 -7.23 -2.22
CA VAL A 56 0.39 -6.62 -3.57
C VAL A 56 0.16 -7.71 -4.61
N ASP A 57 -0.75 -7.46 -5.54
CA ASP A 57 -1.05 -8.35 -6.66
C ASP A 57 -1.12 -7.56 -7.98
N ILE A 58 -0.67 -8.19 -9.06
CA ILE A 58 -0.79 -7.70 -10.43
C ILE A 58 -1.19 -8.89 -11.30
N ASN A 59 -2.40 -8.82 -11.85
CA ASN A 59 -2.89 -9.80 -12.82
C ASN A 59 -2.73 -9.25 -14.25
N HIS A 60 -1.57 -9.46 -14.86
CA HIS A 60 -1.30 -9.08 -16.25
C HIS A 60 -0.27 -10.01 -16.90
N PRO A 61 -0.56 -10.58 -18.09
CA PRO A 61 0.43 -11.37 -18.83
C PRO A 61 1.70 -10.58 -19.12
N GLY A 62 2.87 -11.16 -18.84
CA GLY A 62 4.17 -10.52 -19.07
C GLY A 62 4.63 -9.56 -17.97
N VAL A 63 3.82 -9.27 -16.96
CA VAL A 63 4.24 -8.48 -15.78
C VAL A 63 4.26 -9.37 -14.55
N SER A 64 5.37 -9.36 -13.82
CA SER A 64 5.52 -10.14 -12.58
C SER A 64 6.16 -9.31 -11.47
N ILE A 65 5.68 -9.51 -10.25
CA ILE A 65 6.27 -8.92 -9.05
C ILE A 65 7.49 -9.75 -8.68
N ARG A 66 8.67 -9.12 -8.66
CA ARG A 66 9.91 -9.74 -8.19
C ARG A 66 10.06 -9.61 -6.69
N GLN A 67 9.82 -8.41 -6.18
CA GLN A 67 9.91 -8.14 -4.76
C GLN A 67 9.03 -6.95 -4.35
N VAL A 68 8.57 -7.00 -3.10
CA VAL A 68 7.94 -5.87 -2.41
C VAL A 68 8.84 -5.53 -1.22
N TYR A 69 9.29 -4.27 -1.13
CA TYR A 69 10.01 -3.78 0.04
C TYR A 69 9.15 -2.81 0.84
N GLU A 70 9.06 -3.11 2.14
CA GLU A 70 8.51 -2.21 3.12
C GLU A 70 9.61 -1.37 3.75
N VAL A 71 9.28 -0.12 4.04
CA VAL A 71 10.17 0.77 4.78
C VAL A 71 9.56 1.15 6.13
N GLU A 72 10.30 1.92 6.92
CA GLU A 72 9.81 2.39 8.23
C GLU A 72 8.53 3.22 8.09
N ASN A 73 8.49 4.09 7.09
CA ASN A 73 7.32 4.93 6.84
C ASN A 73 6.18 4.07 6.26
N PRO A 74 5.02 3.96 6.94
CA PRO A 74 3.94 3.07 6.54
C PRO A 74 3.22 3.51 5.25
N ASN A 75 3.55 4.69 4.71
CA ASN A 75 2.92 5.30 3.55
C ASN A 75 3.67 5.04 2.23
N TYR A 76 4.71 4.21 2.27
CA TYR A 76 5.52 3.87 1.10
C TYR A 76 5.69 2.36 0.95
N LEU A 77 5.69 1.91 -0.30
CA LEU A 77 6.06 0.57 -0.73
C LEU A 77 6.93 0.66 -1.99
N PHE A 78 8.01 -0.11 -2.05
CA PHE A 78 8.78 -0.28 -3.28
C PHE A 78 8.40 -1.60 -3.92
N LEU A 79 8.14 -1.58 -5.22
CA LEU A 79 7.69 -2.71 -6.00
C LEU A 79 8.66 -2.94 -7.15
N ASP A 80 9.47 -3.99 -7.05
CA ASP A 80 10.31 -4.43 -8.16
C ASP A 80 9.46 -5.28 -9.10
N LEU A 81 9.28 -4.80 -10.32
CA LEU A 81 8.58 -5.49 -11.39
C LEU A 81 9.55 -5.97 -12.45
N TYR A 82 9.25 -7.14 -12.99
CA TYR A 82 9.77 -7.60 -14.27
C TYR A 82 8.67 -7.51 -15.31
N ILE A 83 8.95 -6.79 -16.40
CA ILE A 83 8.08 -6.56 -17.55
C ILE A 83 8.74 -7.22 -18.76
N ALA A 84 8.17 -8.32 -19.23
CA ALA A 84 8.70 -9.08 -20.36
C ALA A 84 8.81 -8.19 -21.61
N PRO A 85 9.86 -8.31 -22.44
CA PRO A 85 10.06 -7.48 -23.62
C PRO A 85 8.87 -7.45 -24.61
N GLU A 86 8.15 -8.57 -24.71
CA GLU A 86 6.99 -8.80 -25.56
C GLU A 86 5.64 -8.37 -24.93
N THR A 87 5.67 -7.80 -23.72
CA THR A 87 4.47 -7.31 -23.04
C THR A 87 3.78 -6.25 -23.90
N GLN A 88 2.47 -6.38 -24.05
CA GLN A 88 1.70 -5.39 -24.81
C GLN A 88 1.57 -4.09 -24.01
N PRO A 89 1.65 -2.91 -24.66
CA PRO A 89 1.36 -1.65 -24.01
C PRO A 89 -0.10 -1.63 -23.53
N GLY A 90 -0.37 -0.94 -22.42
CA GLY A 90 -1.69 -0.92 -21.83
C GLY A 90 -1.70 -0.46 -20.39
N ARG A 91 -2.86 -0.60 -19.74
CA ARG A 91 -3.06 -0.28 -18.33
C ARG A 91 -3.05 -1.56 -17.52
N ILE A 92 -2.24 -1.59 -16.47
CA ILE A 92 -2.18 -2.69 -15.50
C ILE A 92 -2.74 -2.24 -14.15
N GLY A 93 -3.38 -3.15 -13.43
CA GLY A 93 -3.88 -2.90 -12.09
C GLY A 93 -2.88 -3.36 -11.03
N ILE A 94 -2.41 -2.44 -10.19
CA ILE A 94 -1.67 -2.74 -8.96
C ILE A 94 -2.69 -2.81 -7.82
N ALA A 95 -3.06 -4.03 -7.43
CA ALA A 95 -4.04 -4.29 -6.39
C ALA A 95 -3.35 -4.49 -5.04
N LEU A 96 -3.86 -3.82 -4.01
CA LEU A 96 -3.45 -4.00 -2.62
C LEU A 96 -4.61 -4.62 -1.85
N SER A 97 -4.29 -5.60 -1.00
CA SER A 97 -5.21 -6.13 0.00
C SER A 97 -4.55 -6.10 1.36
N LYS A 98 -5.33 -5.76 2.39
CA LYS A 98 -4.83 -5.67 3.76
C LYS A 98 -5.94 -5.98 4.75
N GLU A 99 -5.67 -6.85 5.71
CA GLU A 99 -6.55 -7.05 6.84
C GLU A 99 -6.48 -5.85 7.78
N ILE A 100 -7.64 -5.30 8.12
CA ILE A 100 -7.78 -4.18 9.03
C ILE A 100 -8.79 -4.52 10.13
N GLN A 101 -8.54 -4.02 11.33
CA GLN A 101 -9.47 -4.12 12.45
C GLN A 101 -10.35 -2.87 12.48
N VAL A 102 -11.67 -3.06 12.37
CA VAL A 102 -12.67 -2.00 12.33
C VAL A 102 -13.62 -2.16 13.51
N GLN A 103 -13.98 -1.07 14.18
CA GLN A 103 -15.02 -1.07 15.21
C GLN A 103 -16.40 -0.93 14.57
N LYS A 104 -17.26 -1.94 14.73
CA LYS A 104 -18.64 -1.91 14.25
C LYS A 104 -19.59 -2.28 15.38
N GLY A 105 -20.40 -1.31 15.83
CA GLY A 105 -21.34 -1.52 16.95
C GLY A 105 -20.66 -1.88 18.28
N GLY A 106 -19.49 -1.29 18.58
CA GLY A 106 -18.74 -1.56 19.82
C GLY A 106 -17.95 -2.88 19.82
N LYS A 107 -17.87 -3.59 18.69
CA LYS A 107 -17.06 -4.80 18.53
C LYS A 107 -15.97 -4.59 17.47
N THR A 108 -14.78 -5.11 17.74
CA THR A 108 -13.70 -5.22 16.76
C THR A 108 -14.02 -6.33 15.75
N VAL A 109 -14.00 -6.01 14.47
CA VAL A 109 -14.19 -6.93 13.36
C VAL A 109 -12.98 -6.83 12.43
N THR A 110 -12.43 -7.97 12.00
CA THR A 110 -11.42 -8.00 10.94
C THR A 110 -12.13 -7.92 9.59
N GLU A 111 -11.79 -6.91 8.80
CA GLU A 111 -12.25 -6.73 7.43
C GLU A 111 -11.06 -6.71 6.48
N THR A 112 -11.20 -7.25 5.28
CA THR A 112 -10.19 -7.11 4.22
C THR A 112 -10.46 -5.82 3.45
N ALA A 113 -9.56 -4.85 3.57
CA ALA A 113 -9.60 -3.63 2.77
C ALA A 113 -8.81 -3.83 1.47
N GLN A 114 -9.29 -3.21 0.40
CA GLN A 114 -8.67 -3.27 -0.92
C GLN A 114 -8.39 -1.86 -1.45
N ALA A 115 -7.32 -1.74 -2.24
CA ALA A 115 -7.03 -0.56 -3.04
C ALA A 115 -6.54 -0.99 -4.44
N LEU A 116 -6.82 -0.17 -5.45
CA LEU A 116 -6.37 -0.41 -6.82
C LEU A 116 -5.73 0.87 -7.36
N HIS A 117 -4.53 0.74 -7.91
CA HIS A 117 -3.89 1.80 -8.68
C HIS A 117 -3.69 1.34 -10.12
N VAL A 118 -4.12 2.15 -11.07
CA VAL A 118 -3.91 1.87 -12.49
C VAL A 118 -2.56 2.45 -12.91
N TYR A 119 -1.70 1.59 -13.42
CA TYR A 119 -0.36 1.93 -13.91
C TYR A 119 -0.29 1.78 -15.42
N GLU A 120 0.35 2.72 -16.12
CA GLU A 120 0.41 2.74 -17.58
C GLU A 120 1.75 2.20 -18.10
N LEU A 121 1.67 1.22 -19.01
CA LEU A 121 2.77 0.74 -19.83
C LEU A 121 2.63 1.30 -21.24
N LYS A 122 3.57 2.13 -21.65
CA LYS A 122 3.58 2.82 -22.94
C LYS A 122 4.43 2.10 -23.97
N VAL A 123 4.17 2.41 -25.24
CA VAL A 123 5.10 2.10 -26.34
C VAL A 123 6.26 3.06 -26.27
N ARG A 124 7.47 2.56 -26.53
CA ARG A 124 8.70 3.35 -26.62
C ARG A 124 8.68 4.35 -27.79
#